data_AF-A0A0Q4L4U4-F1
#
_entry.id   AF-A0A0Q4L4U4-F1
#
_cell.length_a   1.000
_cell.length_b   1.000
_cell.length_c   1.000
_cell.angle_alpha   90.00
_cell.angle_beta   90.00
_cell.angle_gamma   90.00
#
_symmetry.space_group_name_H-M   'P 1'
#
loop_
_entity.id
_entity.type
_entity.pdbx_description
1 polymer ?
#
loop_
_entity_poly.entity_id
_entity_poly.type
_entity_poly.pdbx_seq_one_letter_code
_entity_poly.pdbx_strand_id
1 'polypeptide(L)'
;MKRAISFCFAVFAISASLKVSAQEVTQANVKPVSNSLEMVSKLQPVSFNYDKSWADKLKLPATSQYGFVGAEAKSAVPSVVTVQAKQYPAGKNAYNSATITKVDYESLIPLLVGSIKEQQEQIEELKRELRSLKSQASK
;
A
#
# COMPACT_ATOMS: atom_id res chain seq x y z
N MET A 1 5.97 78.98 -22.99
CA MET A 1 7.38 78.62 -23.17
C MET A 1 7.69 77.39 -22.32
N LYS A 2 8.12 76.29 -22.96
CA LYS A 2 9.12 75.27 -22.54
C LYS A 2 9.25 75.04 -21.01
N ARG A 3 9.08 73.85 -20.43
CA ARG A 3 9.84 72.61 -20.71
C ARG A 3 9.13 71.41 -20.07
N ALA A 4 8.85 70.36 -20.84
CA ALA A 4 8.53 69.05 -20.29
C ALA A 4 9.85 68.31 -20.01
N ILE A 5 10.13 68.00 -18.74
CA ILE A 5 11.26 67.18 -18.34
C ILE A 5 10.76 65.74 -18.29
N SER A 6 11.08 64.98 -19.33
CA SER A 6 10.80 63.55 -19.41
C SER A 6 11.77 62.81 -18.49
N PHE A 7 11.31 62.41 -17.30
CA PHE A 7 12.02 61.46 -16.44
C PHE A 7 11.75 60.04 -16.93
N CYS A 8 12.65 59.50 -17.75
CA CYS A 8 12.64 58.07 -18.09
C CYS A 8 13.20 57.29 -16.89
N PHE A 9 12.31 56.74 -16.05
CA PHE A 9 12.67 55.73 -15.06
C PHE A 9 12.89 54.39 -15.80
N ALA A 10 14.15 54.02 -16.02
CA ALA A 10 14.50 52.70 -16.51
C ALA A 10 14.44 51.68 -15.35
N VAL A 11 13.43 50.82 -15.35
CA VAL A 11 13.32 49.69 -14.42
C VAL A 11 14.24 48.57 -14.91
N PHE A 12 15.33 48.32 -14.19
CA PHE A 12 16.20 47.18 -14.44
C PHE A 12 15.60 45.94 -13.76
N ALA A 13 14.91 45.10 -14.53
CA ALA A 13 14.40 43.82 -14.02
C ALA A 13 15.57 42.83 -13.93
N ILE A 14 16.06 42.58 -12.71
CA ILE A 14 17.00 41.49 -12.47
C ILE A 14 16.18 40.19 -12.41
N SER A 15 16.15 39.47 -13.53
CA SER A 15 15.55 38.14 -13.61
C SER A 15 16.44 37.13 -12.89
N ALA A 16 16.25 36.96 -11.57
CA ALA A 16 16.86 35.84 -10.86
C ALA A 16 16.22 34.54 -11.33
N SER A 17 16.94 33.78 -12.17
CA SER A 17 16.50 32.44 -12.60
C SER A 17 16.76 31.45 -11.49
N LEU A 18 15.74 31.08 -10.72
CA LEU A 18 15.81 29.99 -9.75
C LEU A 18 15.90 28.66 -10.51
N LYS A 19 17.09 28.04 -10.52
CA LYS A 19 17.25 26.66 -11.01
C LYS A 19 16.80 25.70 -9.90
N VAL A 20 15.57 25.20 -9.99
CA VAL A 20 15.11 24.07 -9.16
C VAL A 20 15.64 22.78 -9.79
N SER A 21 16.63 22.15 -9.16
CA SER A 21 17.05 20.79 -9.51
C SER A 21 16.26 19.79 -8.68
N ALA A 22 15.53 18.89 -9.33
CA ALA A 22 14.91 17.74 -8.68
C ALA A 22 15.86 16.55 -8.74
N GLN A 23 16.11 15.90 -7.60
CA GLN A 23 16.93 14.69 -7.52
C GLN A 23 15.99 13.47 -7.53
N GLU A 24 16.21 12.55 -8.47
CA GLU A 24 15.54 11.26 -8.44
C GLU A 24 16.09 10.40 -7.31
N VAL A 25 15.20 9.78 -6.53
CA VAL A 25 15.53 8.85 -5.45
C VAL A 25 15.35 7.43 -5.98
N THR A 26 16.43 6.66 -6.02
CA THR A 26 16.41 5.25 -6.45
C THR A 26 16.22 4.30 -5.27
N GLN A 27 15.70 3.11 -5.55
CA GLN A 27 15.59 2.05 -4.54
C GLN A 27 16.98 1.45 -4.24
N ALA A 28 17.22 1.11 -2.98
CA ALA A 28 18.42 0.39 -2.53
C ALA A 28 18.05 -1.03 -2.05
N ASN A 29 18.99 -1.98 -2.13
CA ASN A 29 18.83 -3.35 -1.64
C ASN A 29 17.64 -4.12 -2.27
N VAL A 30 17.41 -3.95 -3.57
CA VAL A 30 16.32 -4.64 -4.29
C VAL A 30 16.55 -6.15 -4.31
N LYS A 31 15.58 -6.91 -3.78
CA LYS A 31 15.58 -8.38 -3.79
C LYS A 31 14.24 -8.89 -4.32
N PRO A 32 14.22 -10.04 -5.03
CA PRO A 32 12.97 -10.70 -5.39
C PRO A 32 12.17 -11.05 -4.14
N VAL A 33 10.85 -10.98 -4.26
CA VAL A 33 9.93 -11.56 -3.26
C VAL A 33 9.80 -13.04 -3.56
N SER A 34 9.98 -13.89 -2.55
CA SER A 34 9.80 -15.33 -2.63
C SER A 34 8.85 -15.84 -1.54
N ASN A 35 8.34 -17.06 -1.70
CA ASN A 35 7.33 -17.69 -0.84
C ASN A 35 6.02 -16.88 -0.76
N SER A 36 5.74 -16.13 -1.82
CA SER A 36 4.58 -15.24 -1.88
C SER A 36 3.29 -16.04 -1.82
N LEU A 37 3.22 -17.17 -2.55
CA LEU A 37 2.06 -18.07 -2.57
C LEU A 37 1.80 -18.68 -1.20
N GLU A 38 2.84 -19.09 -0.48
CA GLU A 38 2.71 -19.61 0.88
C GLU A 38 2.17 -18.54 1.83
N MET A 39 2.66 -17.29 1.72
CA MET A 39 2.20 -16.18 2.54
C MET A 39 0.73 -15.85 2.28
N VAL A 40 0.33 -15.68 1.01
CA VAL A 40 -1.06 -15.30 0.69
C VAL A 40 -2.06 -16.44 0.88
N SER A 41 -1.65 -17.70 0.73
CA SER A 41 -2.54 -18.86 0.96
C SER A 41 -2.97 -19.02 2.42
N LYS A 42 -2.23 -18.43 3.37
CA LYS A 42 -2.58 -18.38 4.80
C LYS A 42 -3.59 -17.27 5.12
N LEU A 43 -3.86 -16.35 4.19
CA LEU A 43 -4.81 -15.27 4.40
C LEU A 43 -6.23 -15.72 4.05
N GLN A 44 -7.18 -15.45 4.95
CA GLN A 44 -8.59 -15.76 4.75
C GLN A 44 -9.39 -14.47 4.47
N PRO A 45 -9.85 -14.24 3.23
CA PRO A 45 -10.75 -13.13 2.93
C PRO A 45 -12.08 -13.31 3.69
N VAL A 46 -12.57 -12.23 4.28
CA VAL A 46 -13.83 -12.18 5.02
C VAL A 46 -14.63 -10.93 4.65
N SER A 47 -15.94 -10.97 4.92
CA SER A 47 -16.77 -9.78 5.02
C SER A 47 -16.96 -9.44 6.49
N PHE A 48 -16.84 -8.17 6.86
CA PHE A 48 -16.97 -7.73 8.25
C PHE A 48 -17.60 -6.34 8.37
N ASN A 49 -18.12 -6.06 9.56
CA ASN A 49 -18.53 -4.74 10.00
C ASN A 49 -17.78 -4.38 11.28
N TYR A 50 -17.50 -3.10 11.48
CA TYR A 50 -17.05 -2.62 12.78
C TYR A 50 -18.21 -2.63 13.78
N ASP A 51 -17.89 -2.87 15.06
CA ASP A 51 -18.85 -2.64 16.13
C ASP A 51 -19.40 -1.21 16.04
N LYS A 52 -20.73 -1.06 16.11
CA LYS A 52 -21.40 0.22 15.87
C LYS A 52 -20.90 1.32 16.81
N SER A 53 -20.71 0.99 18.09
CA SER A 53 -20.28 1.97 19.09
C SER A 53 -18.85 2.47 18.84
N TRP A 54 -17.96 1.58 18.36
CA TRP A 54 -16.61 1.94 17.97
C TRP A 54 -16.53 2.61 16.60
N ALA A 55 -17.39 2.21 15.66
CA ALA A 55 -17.47 2.82 14.34
C ALA A 55 -17.81 4.32 14.44
N ASP A 56 -18.79 4.67 15.28
CA ASP A 56 -19.19 6.06 15.51
C ASP A 56 -18.07 6.85 16.21
N LYS A 57 -17.48 6.29 17.28
CA LYS A 57 -16.40 6.95 18.04
C LYS A 57 -15.14 7.20 17.22
N LEU A 58 -14.76 6.25 16.38
CA LEU A 58 -13.49 6.26 15.63
C LEU A 58 -13.67 6.67 14.15
N LYS A 59 -14.89 7.09 13.76
CA LYS A 59 -15.27 7.46 12.40
C LYS A 59 -14.87 6.38 11.39
N LEU A 60 -15.24 5.13 11.68
CA LEU A 60 -14.98 3.98 10.81
C LEU A 60 -16.16 3.77 9.85
N PRO A 61 -15.94 3.06 8.73
CA PRO A 61 -17.02 2.71 7.82
C PRO A 61 -18.17 1.99 8.55
N ALA A 62 -19.39 2.48 8.35
CA ALA A 62 -20.60 1.88 8.92
C ALA A 62 -21.15 0.71 8.06
N THR A 63 -20.71 0.62 6.81
CA THR A 63 -21.14 -0.42 5.86
C THR A 63 -20.23 -1.65 5.92
N SER A 64 -20.75 -2.80 5.48
CA SER A 64 -19.97 -4.04 5.39
C SER A 64 -18.77 -3.84 4.46
N GLN A 65 -17.61 -4.35 4.87
CA GLN A 65 -16.35 -4.28 4.14
C GLN A 65 -15.86 -5.68 3.83
N TYR A 66 -15.16 -5.84 2.71
CA TYR A 66 -14.33 -7.02 2.48
C TYR A 66 -12.91 -6.75 2.96
N GLY A 67 -12.26 -7.75 3.54
CA GLY A 67 -10.91 -7.62 4.04
C GLY A 67 -10.42 -8.88 4.74
N PHE A 68 -9.58 -8.70 5.76
CA PHE A 68 -9.04 -9.78 6.57
C PHE A 68 -9.22 -9.47 8.06
N VAL A 69 -9.31 -10.51 8.87
CA VAL A 69 -9.20 -10.37 10.33
C VAL A 69 -7.77 -9.97 10.68
N GLY A 70 -7.59 -8.77 11.25
CA GLY A 70 -6.26 -8.19 11.44
C GLY A 70 -5.29 -9.05 12.28
N ALA A 71 -5.79 -9.79 13.29
CA ALA A 71 -4.97 -10.67 14.11
C ALA A 71 -4.47 -11.90 13.32
N GLU A 72 -5.33 -12.50 12.51
CA GLU A 72 -4.98 -13.65 11.66
C GLU A 72 -4.02 -13.22 10.55
N ALA A 73 -4.30 -12.10 9.90
CA ALA A 73 -3.41 -11.51 8.91
C ALA A 73 -2.04 -11.19 9.49
N LYS A 74 -1.98 -10.71 10.74
CA LYS A 74 -0.70 -10.43 11.43
C LYS A 74 0.09 -11.70 11.72
N SER A 75 -0.59 -12.81 12.02
CA SER A 75 0.07 -14.10 12.23
C SER A 75 0.57 -14.70 10.91
N ALA A 76 -0.17 -14.50 9.82
CA ALA A 76 0.18 -15.05 8.50
C ALA A 76 1.26 -14.24 7.80
N VAL A 77 1.08 -12.91 7.71
CA VAL A 77 1.93 -11.99 6.96
C VAL A 77 2.11 -10.68 7.76
N PRO A 78 2.98 -10.68 8.79
CA PRO A 78 3.12 -9.53 9.70
C PRO A 78 3.46 -8.21 9.00
N SER A 79 4.18 -8.27 7.88
CA SER A 79 4.62 -7.08 7.12
C SER A 79 3.48 -6.29 6.49
N VAL A 80 2.30 -6.90 6.29
CA VAL A 80 1.13 -6.21 5.73
C VAL A 80 0.15 -5.76 6.81
N VAL A 81 0.53 -5.80 8.09
CA VAL A 81 -0.36 -5.38 9.18
C VAL A 81 0.27 -4.26 10.00
N THR A 82 -0.48 -3.17 10.15
CA THR A 82 -0.11 -2.03 10.98
C THR A 82 -1.11 -1.85 12.12
N VAL A 83 -0.63 -1.33 13.24
CA VAL A 83 -1.50 -0.93 14.36
C VAL A 83 -1.51 0.59 14.40
N GLN A 84 -2.71 1.16 14.25
CA GLN A 84 -2.90 2.60 14.22
C GLN A 84 -3.62 3.05 15.49
N ALA A 85 -3.04 4.03 16.19
CA ALA A 85 -3.71 4.69 17.29
C ALA A 85 -4.64 5.79 16.75
N LYS A 86 -5.89 5.80 17.20
CA LYS A 86 -6.87 6.86 16.93
C LYS A 86 -7.35 7.47 18.23
N GLN A 87 -7.33 8.80 18.28
CA GLN A 87 -7.89 9.54 19.39
C GLN A 87 -9.40 9.74 19.21
N TYR A 88 -10.15 9.68 20.31
CA TYR A 88 -11.57 9.98 20.35
C TYR A 88 -11.91 10.82 21.60
N PRO A 89 -12.94 11.69 21.53
CA PRO A 89 -13.33 12.52 22.66
C PRO A 89 -13.79 11.68 23.87
N ALA A 90 -13.31 12.05 25.05
CA ALA A 90 -13.67 11.44 26.34
C ALA A 90 -14.32 12.43 27.32
N GLY A 91 -14.55 13.68 26.89
CA GLY A 91 -15.13 14.75 27.70
C GLY A 91 -14.74 16.13 27.17
N LYS A 92 -15.08 17.18 27.91
CA LYS A 92 -14.67 18.56 27.57
C LYS A 92 -13.14 18.64 27.67
N ASN A 93 -12.48 18.92 26.55
CA ASN A 93 -11.02 19.00 26.43
C ASN A 93 -10.27 17.72 26.85
N ALA A 94 -10.91 16.55 26.76
CA ALA A 94 -10.31 15.26 27.10
C ALA A 94 -10.40 14.29 25.93
N TYR A 95 -9.33 13.53 25.69
CA TYR A 95 -9.23 12.54 24.62
C TYR A 95 -8.68 11.22 25.17
N ASN A 96 -9.27 10.13 24.71
CA ASN A 96 -8.73 8.78 24.89
C ASN A 96 -8.14 8.29 23.56
N SER A 97 -7.32 7.25 23.62
CA SER A 97 -6.76 6.59 22.45
C SER A 97 -7.28 5.15 22.37
N ALA A 98 -7.61 4.71 21.16
CA ALA A 98 -7.90 3.32 20.84
C ALA A 98 -7.01 2.87 19.68
N THR A 99 -6.59 1.60 19.69
CA THR A 99 -5.78 1.02 18.63
C THR A 99 -6.64 0.20 17.68
N ILE A 100 -6.42 0.37 16.38
CA ILE A 100 -7.04 -0.43 15.32
C ILE A 100 -5.95 -1.19 14.59
N THR A 101 -6.14 -2.49 14.41
CA THR A 101 -5.29 -3.31 13.55
C THR A 101 -5.79 -3.16 12.11
N LYS A 102 -4.94 -2.66 11.22
CA LYS A 102 -5.26 -2.39 9.81
C LYS A 102 -4.33 -3.19 8.90
N VAL A 103 -4.92 -3.85 7.91
CA VAL A 103 -4.17 -4.49 6.82
C VAL A 103 -3.81 -3.45 5.76
N ASP A 104 -2.56 -3.47 5.34
CA ASP A 104 -2.03 -2.72 4.21
C ASP A 104 -2.25 -3.52 2.92
N TYR A 105 -3.34 -3.20 2.24
CA TYR A 105 -3.70 -3.84 0.98
C TYR A 105 -2.78 -3.45 -0.18
N GLU A 106 -2.11 -2.29 -0.12
CA GLU A 106 -1.16 -1.88 -1.17
C GLU A 106 0.08 -2.75 -1.11
N SER A 107 0.59 -3.01 0.10
CA SER A 107 1.69 -3.96 0.32
C SER A 107 1.34 -5.40 -0.03
N LEU A 108 0.06 -5.77 -0.08
CA LEU A 108 -0.38 -7.11 -0.48
C LEU A 108 -0.31 -7.33 -2.01
N ILE A 109 -0.43 -6.28 -2.82
CA ILE A 109 -0.40 -6.36 -4.29
C ILE A 109 0.87 -7.06 -4.82
N PRO A 110 2.10 -6.66 -4.44
CA PRO A 110 3.31 -7.33 -4.93
C PRO A 110 3.39 -8.81 -4.47
N LEU A 111 2.86 -9.14 -3.30
CA LEU A 111 2.77 -10.55 -2.84
C LEU A 111 1.81 -11.36 -3.71
N LEU A 112 0.67 -10.79 -4.10
CA LEU A 112 -0.28 -11.44 -5.01
C LEU A 112 0.32 -11.62 -6.42
N VAL A 113 1.09 -10.65 -6.91
CA VAL A 113 1.81 -10.80 -8.18
C VAL A 113 2.87 -11.91 -8.09
N GLY A 114 3.60 -11.97 -6.98
CA GLY A 114 4.57 -13.04 -6.71
C GLY A 114 3.91 -14.42 -6.64
N SER A 115 2.75 -14.52 -5.98
CA SER A 115 2.05 -15.80 -5.83
C SER A 115 1.52 -16.34 -7.15
N ILE A 116 1.02 -15.48 -8.04
CA ILE A 116 0.60 -15.86 -9.39
C ILE A 116 1.80 -16.39 -10.20
N LYS A 117 2.98 -15.76 -10.06
CA LYS A 117 4.21 -16.22 -10.74
C LYS A 117 4.66 -17.58 -10.22
N GLU A 118 4.73 -17.74 -8.90
CA GLU A 118 5.07 -19.02 -8.26
C GLU A 118 4.07 -20.13 -8.65
N GLN A 119 2.78 -19.81 -8.69
CA GLN A 119 1.75 -20.74 -9.17
C GLN A 119 1.93 -21.11 -10.65
N GLN A 120 2.32 -20.14 -11.50
CA GLN A 120 2.59 -20.40 -12.92
C GLN A 120 3.81 -21.33 -13.11
N GLU A 121 4.85 -21.17 -12.28
CA GLU A 121 6.01 -22.07 -12.28
C GLU A 121 5.60 -23.51 -11.92
N GLN A 122 4.78 -23.68 -10.88
CA GLN A 122 4.24 -24.99 -10.49
C GLN A 122 3.40 -25.63 -11.61
N ILE A 123 2.57 -24.84 -12.30
CA ILE A 123 1.77 -25.32 -13.44
C ILE A 123 2.68 -25.82 -14.58
N GLU A 124 3.76 -25.10 -14.89
CA GLU A 124 4.67 -25.52 -15.96
C GLU A 124 5.48 -26.75 -15.58
N GLU A 125 5.83 -26.94 -14.31
CA GLU A 125 6.44 -28.19 -13.82
C GLU A 125 5.46 -29.37 -13.96
N LEU A 126 4.24 -29.23 -13.46
CA LEU A 126 3.21 -30.28 -13.58
C LEU A 126 2.94 -30.66 -15.04
N LYS A 127 2.91 -29.67 -15.97
CA LYS A 127 2.78 -29.95 -17.41
C LYS A 127 3.97 -30.71 -17.98
N ARG A 128 5.20 -30.46 -17.51
CA ARG A 128 6.40 -31.21 -17.94
C ARG A 128 6.32 -32.65 -17.47
N GLU A 129 5.99 -32.87 -16.20
CA GLU A 129 5.82 -34.21 -15.63
C GLU A 129 4.75 -35.01 -16.38
N LEU A 130 3.59 -34.40 -16.63
CA LEU A 130 2.51 -35.05 -17.40
C LEU A 130 2.94 -35.45 -18.81
N ARG A 131 3.73 -34.62 -19.51
CA ARG A 131 4.27 -34.98 -20.83
C ARG A 131 5.24 -36.16 -20.75
N SER A 132 6.11 -36.16 -19.74
CA SER A 132 7.05 -37.26 -19.48
C SER A 132 6.31 -38.57 -19.23
N LEU A 133 5.35 -38.57 -18.31
CA LEU A 133 4.53 -39.75 -17.98
C LEU A 133 3.75 -40.27 -19.19
N LYS A 134 3.13 -39.39 -19.97
CA LYS A 134 2.43 -39.78 -21.21
C LYS A 134 3.37 -40.43 -22.23
N SER A 135 4.59 -39.92 -22.38
CA SER A 135 5.59 -40.50 -23.29
C SER A 135 6.09 -41.88 -22.84
N GLN A 136 6.16 -42.10 -21.53
CA GLN A 136 6.53 -43.40 -20.95
C GLN A 136 5.39 -44.42 -21.12
N ALA A 137 4.14 -44.01 -20.95
CA ALA A 137 2.98 -44.88 -21.13
C ALA A 137 2.68 -45.26 -22.59
N SER A 138 3.21 -44.49 -23.57
CA SER A 138 3.08 -44.80 -25.00
C SER A 138 4.20 -45.70 -25.57
N LYS A 139 5.16 -46.09 -24.74
CA LYS A 139 6.21 -47.07 -25.08
C LYS A 139 5.85 -48.44 -24.50
#